data_AF-A0A1S3XRD8-F1
#
_entry.id   AF-A0A1S3XRD8-F1
#
_cell.length_a   1.000
_cell.length_b   1.000
_cell.length_c   1.000
_cell.angle_alpha   90.00
_cell.angle_beta   90.00
_cell.angle_gamma   90.00
#
_symmetry.space_group_name_H-M   'P 1'
#
loop_
_entity.id
_entity.type
_entity.pdbx_description
1 polymer ?
#
loop_
_entity_poly.entity_id
_entity_poly.type
_entity_poly.pdbx_seq_one_letter_code
_entity_poly.pdbx_strand_id
1 'polypeptide(L)'
;MWKHIKEKYDSPDEAKQWVFESVCSAWRKYKSQLKTNHFTTYENDELRMEIRPVDIPKSHFKDLLKYWNSDPHKAEMERIQSTQKSEDDSHSVDAFASVIGPEHPGRVRLYGRRVTKTLL
;
A
#
# COMPACT_ATOMS: atom_id res chain seq x y z
N MET A 1 -1.62 21.08 -11.09
CA MET A 1 -2.19 19.71 -11.21
C MET A 1 -3.58 19.72 -11.85
N TRP A 2 -4.64 20.23 -11.19
CA TRP A 2 -6.01 20.19 -11.77
C TRP A 2 -6.13 20.82 -13.17
N LYS A 3 -5.51 22.00 -13.37
CA LYS A 3 -5.44 22.67 -14.68
C LYS A 3 -4.85 21.75 -15.78
N HIS A 4 -3.77 21.04 -15.46
CA HIS A 4 -3.10 20.12 -16.40
C HIS A 4 -3.95 18.88 -16.68
N ILE A 5 -4.75 18.43 -15.71
CA ILE A 5 -5.68 17.32 -15.89
C ILE A 5 -6.83 17.74 -16.80
N LYS A 6 -7.43 18.92 -16.58
CA LYS A 6 -8.49 19.44 -17.46
C LYS A 6 -8.03 19.69 -18.89
N GLU A 7 -6.78 20.11 -19.06
CA GLU A 7 -6.19 20.31 -20.39
C GLU A 7 -6.05 18.99 -21.16
N LYS A 8 -5.78 17.88 -20.46
CA LYS A 8 -5.62 16.55 -21.07
C LYS A 8 -6.90 15.73 -21.15
N TYR A 9 -7.84 15.95 -20.24
CA TYR A 9 -9.04 15.16 -20.05
C TYR A 9 -10.24 16.08 -19.83
N ASP A 10 -11.33 15.84 -20.54
CA ASP A 10 -12.59 16.57 -20.36
C ASP A 10 -13.31 16.05 -19.10
N SER A 11 -12.77 16.40 -17.94
CA SER A 11 -13.26 15.95 -16.63
C SER A 11 -14.18 17.00 -16.01
N PRO A 12 -15.40 16.62 -15.57
CA PRO A 12 -16.30 17.53 -14.88
C PRO A 12 -15.70 17.99 -13.54
N ASP A 13 -16.04 19.20 -13.10
CA ASP A 13 -15.48 19.77 -11.88
C ASP A 13 -15.89 19.00 -10.62
N GLU A 14 -17.04 18.35 -10.66
CA GLU A 14 -17.55 17.45 -9.63
C GLU A 14 -16.63 16.23 -9.41
N ALA A 15 -15.91 15.79 -10.46
CA ALA A 15 -14.98 14.67 -10.37
C ALA A 15 -13.62 15.06 -9.76
N LYS A 16 -13.36 16.35 -9.54
CA LYS A 16 -12.06 16.86 -9.06
C LYS A 16 -11.55 16.12 -7.83
N GLN A 17 -12.41 15.96 -6.83
CA GLN A 17 -12.05 15.29 -5.58
C GLN A 17 -11.65 13.84 -5.82
N TRP A 18 -12.49 13.09 -6.52
CA TRP A 18 -12.23 11.68 -6.85
C TRP A 18 -10.96 11.48 -7.68
N VAL A 19 -10.68 12.39 -8.62
CA VAL A 19 -9.44 12.35 -9.42
C VAL A 19 -8.23 12.57 -8.52
N PHE A 20 -8.26 13.56 -7.63
CA PHE A 20 -7.15 13.78 -6.70
C PHE A 20 -6.95 12.60 -5.75
N GLU A 21 -8.02 12.01 -5.22
CA GLU A 21 -7.95 10.82 -4.37
C GLU A 21 -7.35 9.63 -5.12
N SER A 22 -7.73 9.45 -6.39
CA SER A 22 -7.20 8.41 -7.27
C SER A 22 -5.71 8.61 -7.55
N VAL A 23 -5.30 9.83 -7.89
CA VAL A 23 -3.88 10.19 -8.10
C VAL A 23 -3.08 9.98 -6.82
N CYS A 24 -3.58 10.43 -5.68
CA CYS A 24 -2.95 10.25 -4.38
C CYS A 24 -2.79 8.76 -4.02
N SER A 25 -3.80 7.95 -4.34
CA SER A 25 -3.76 6.50 -4.10
C SER A 25 -2.79 5.78 -5.03
N ALA A 26 -2.78 6.13 -6.32
CA ALA A 26 -1.81 5.63 -7.28
C ALA A 26 -0.37 6.00 -6.88
N TRP A 27 -0.15 7.24 -6.44
CA TRP A 27 1.16 7.69 -5.96
C TRP A 27 1.62 6.93 -4.72
N ARG A 28 0.73 6.68 -3.75
CA ARG A 28 1.03 5.86 -2.57
C ARG A 28 1.45 4.44 -2.97
N LYS A 29 0.71 3.81 -3.88
CA LYS A 29 1.04 2.47 -4.41
C LYS A 29 2.39 2.47 -5.13
N TYR A 30 2.63 3.44 -6.00
CA TYR A 30 3.90 3.59 -6.71
C TYR A 30 5.09 3.70 -5.74
N LYS A 31 5.03 4.60 -4.75
CA LYS A 31 6.11 4.75 -3.76
C LYS A 31 6.38 3.47 -2.99
N SER A 32 5.32 2.74 -2.62
CA SER A 32 5.45 1.45 -1.93
C SER A 32 6.14 0.42 -2.81
N GLN A 33 5.67 0.25 -4.05
CA GLN A 33 6.28 -0.68 -5.01
C GLN A 33 7.72 -0.33 -5.34
N LEU A 34 8.01 0.96 -5.51
CA LEU A 34 9.36 1.46 -5.74
C LEU A 34 10.32 1.03 -4.64
N LYS A 35 9.94 1.21 -3.37
CA LYS A 35 10.75 0.79 -2.23
C LYS A 35 10.90 -0.73 -2.18
N THR A 36 9.82 -1.48 -2.38
CA THR A 36 9.87 -2.95 -2.37
C THR A 36 10.80 -3.50 -3.46
N ASN A 37 10.70 -2.99 -4.68
CA ASN A 37 11.41 -3.55 -5.84
C ASN A 37 12.87 -3.07 -5.93
N HIS A 38 13.16 -1.84 -5.49
CA HIS A 38 14.47 -1.23 -5.71
C HIS A 38 15.26 -1.00 -4.42
N PHE A 39 14.63 -0.99 -3.24
CA PHE A 39 15.34 -0.83 -1.98
C PHE A 39 15.49 -2.16 -1.25
N THR A 40 14.40 -2.91 -1.04
CA THR A 40 14.47 -4.14 -0.24
C THR A 40 15.01 -5.36 -0.98
N THR A 41 14.98 -5.37 -2.32
CA THR A 41 15.43 -6.52 -3.14
C THR A 41 16.95 -6.68 -3.17
N TYR A 42 17.70 -5.59 -3.02
CA TYR A 42 19.16 -5.58 -3.13
C TYR A 42 19.79 -5.16 -1.82
N GLU A 43 20.97 -5.67 -1.49
CA GLU A 43 21.64 -5.37 -0.22
C GLU A 43 22.42 -4.04 -0.23
N ASN A 44 23.08 -3.72 -1.36
CA ASN A 44 24.00 -2.59 -1.48
C ASN A 44 23.40 -1.41 -2.27
N ASP A 45 23.63 -0.17 -1.82
CA ASP A 45 23.18 1.06 -2.47
C ASP A 45 23.79 1.26 -3.87
N GLU A 46 24.99 0.78 -4.13
CA GLU A 46 25.63 0.89 -5.45
C GLU A 46 24.82 0.15 -6.52
N LEU A 47 24.41 -1.09 -6.22
CA LEU A 47 23.54 -1.88 -7.10
C LEU A 47 22.16 -1.23 -7.26
N ARG A 48 21.60 -0.67 -6.17
CA ARG A 48 20.32 0.05 -6.22
C ARG A 48 20.40 1.25 -7.16
N MET A 49 21.52 1.98 -7.17
CA MET A 49 21.76 3.12 -8.06
C MET A 49 21.94 2.73 -9.53
N GLU A 50 22.49 1.56 -9.80
CA GLU A 50 22.65 1.02 -11.15
C GLU A 50 21.31 0.53 -11.72
N ILE A 51 20.48 -0.14 -10.90
CA ILE A 51 19.15 -0.66 -11.26
C ILE A 51 18.05 0.38 -10.98
N ARG A 52 18.41 1.67 -11.01
CA ARG A 52 17.47 2.77 -10.81
C ARG A 52 16.41 2.77 -11.91
N PRO A 53 15.12 2.98 -11.58
CA PRO A 53 14.09 3.22 -12.59
C PRO A 53 14.46 4.37 -13.53
N VAL A 54 14.18 4.20 -14.83
CA VAL A 54 14.48 5.21 -15.86
C VAL A 54 13.68 6.50 -15.62
N ASP A 55 12.47 6.37 -15.09
CA ASP A 55 11.54 7.49 -14.87
C ASP A 55 11.97 8.42 -13.72
N ILE A 56 12.90 7.97 -12.86
CA ILE A 56 13.35 8.74 -11.70
C ILE A 56 14.74 9.32 -11.99
N PRO A 57 14.92 10.65 -11.95
CA PRO A 57 16.23 11.25 -12.10
C PRO A 57 17.23 10.76 -11.03
N LYS A 58 18.52 10.69 -11.41
CA LYS A 58 19.60 10.18 -10.54
C LYS A 58 19.66 10.89 -9.19
N SER A 59 19.52 12.21 -9.20
CA SER A 59 19.55 13.06 -8.01
C SER A 59 18.44 12.67 -7.04
N HIS A 60 17.20 12.62 -7.51
CA HIS A 60 16.06 12.26 -6.68
C HIS A 60 16.15 10.84 -6.11
N PHE A 61 16.62 9.88 -6.91
CA PHE A 61 16.79 8.52 -6.41
C PHE A 61 17.90 8.43 -5.34
N LYS A 62 18.99 9.18 -5.50
CA LYS A 62 20.04 9.28 -4.47
C LYS A 62 19.50 9.85 -3.17
N ASP A 63 18.67 10.90 -3.24
CA ASP A 63 18.03 11.49 -2.07
C ASP A 63 17.08 10.51 -1.38
N LEU A 64 16.35 9.69 -2.16
CA LEU A 64 15.49 8.63 -1.65
C LEU A 64 16.28 7.55 -0.90
N LEU A 65 17.40 7.07 -1.45
CA LEU A 65 18.26 6.10 -0.77
C LEU A 65 18.79 6.67 0.55
N LYS A 66 19.25 7.93 0.54
CA LYS A 66 19.69 8.63 1.75
C LYS A 66 18.58 8.70 2.80
N TYR A 67 17.36 9.03 2.39
CA TYR A 67 16.21 9.08 3.28
C TYR A 67 15.87 7.69 3.84
N TRP A 68 15.81 6.65 3.01
CA TRP A 68 15.46 5.31 3.47
C TRP A 68 16.50 4.69 4.41
N ASN A 69 17.77 5.02 4.20
CA ASN A 69 18.87 4.60 5.08
C ASN A 69 18.99 5.43 6.36
N SER A 70 18.26 6.54 6.48
CA SER A 70 18.30 7.40 7.66
C SER A 70 17.69 6.72 8.89
N ASP A 71 18.30 6.94 10.04
CA ASP A 71 17.84 6.45 11.34
C ASP A 71 16.38 6.77 11.67
N PRO A 72 15.86 8.01 11.46
CA PRO A 72 14.45 8.30 11.76
C PRO A 72 13.50 7.44 10.94
N HIS A 73 13.83 7.18 9.67
CA HIS A 73 13.01 6.33 8.81
C HIS A 73 13.08 4.86 9.24
N LYS A 74 14.25 4.35 9.63
CA LYS A 74 14.39 2.98 10.16
C LYS A 74 13.59 2.80 11.47
N ALA A 75 13.69 3.77 12.39
CA ALA A 75 12.95 3.76 13.65
C ALA A 75 11.43 3.86 13.46
N GLU A 76 10.97 4.59 12.44
CA GLU A 76 9.54 4.60 12.07
C GLU A 76 9.08 3.22 11.56
N MET A 77 9.87 2.58 10.68
CA MET A 77 9.53 1.26 10.15
C MET A 77 9.46 0.19 11.25
N GLU A 78 10.37 0.21 12.21
CA GLU A 78 10.37 -0.71 13.35
C GLU A 78 9.13 -0.51 14.24
N ARG A 79 8.73 0.74 14.49
CA ARG A 79 7.49 1.06 15.23
C ARG A 79 6.25 0.55 14.53
N ILE A 80 6.14 0.74 13.21
CA ILE A 80 4.99 0.24 12.43
C ILE A 80 4.92 -1.29 12.47
N GLN A 81 6.06 -1.97 12.36
CA GLN A 81 6.11 -3.43 12.42
C GLN A 81 5.72 -3.98 13.80
N SER A 82 6.13 -3.32 14.89
CA SER A 82 5.78 -3.77 16.24
C SER A 82 4.28 -3.62 16.54
N THR A 83 3.63 -2.56 16.08
CA THR A 83 2.18 -2.38 16.21
C THR A 83 1.39 -3.42 15.42
N GLN A 84 1.78 -3.71 14.17
CA GLN A 84 1.09 -4.72 13.34
C GLN A 84 1.16 -6.13 13.94
N LYS A 85 2.29 -6.50 14.56
CA LYS A 85 2.45 -7.81 15.20
C LYS A 85 1.55 -7.99 16.44
N SER A 86 1.25 -6.92 17.16
CA SER A 86 0.35 -6.99 18.32
C SER A 86 -1.14 -7.08 17.96
N GLU A 87 -1.53 -6.66 16.76
CA GLU A 87 -2.93 -6.69 16.32
C GLU A 87 -3.35 -8.08 15.79
N ASP A 88 -2.41 -8.82 15.17
CA ASP A 88 -2.65 -10.17 14.62
C ASP A 88 -2.77 -11.25 15.73
N ASP A 89 -2.19 -10.99 16.91
CA ASP A 89 -2.27 -11.86 18.09
C ASP A 89 -3.49 -11.55 18.98
N SER A 90 -4.24 -10.49 18.65
CA SER A 90 -5.58 -10.31 19.20
C SER A 90 -6.52 -11.21 18.40
N HIS A 91 -6.97 -12.30 19.01
CA HIS A 91 -8.04 -13.12 18.46
C HIS A 91 -9.17 -12.20 18.01
N SER A 92 -9.29 -11.97 16.70
CA SER A 92 -10.38 -11.18 16.15
C SER A 92 -11.65 -11.95 16.51
N VAL A 93 -12.33 -11.52 17.56
CA VAL A 93 -13.67 -12.00 17.85
C VAL A 93 -14.44 -11.65 16.59
N ASP A 94 -14.80 -12.66 15.79
CA ASP A 94 -15.51 -12.45 14.53
C ASP A 94 -16.80 -11.69 14.86
N ALA A 95 -16.79 -10.38 14.63
CA ALA A 95 -17.89 -9.50 15.01
C ALA A 95 -19.20 -9.96 14.35
N PHE A 96 -19.11 -10.61 13.20
CA PHE A 96 -20.25 -11.23 12.53
C PHE A 96 -20.73 -12.50 13.25
N ALA A 97 -19.83 -13.35 13.76
CA ALA A 97 -20.20 -14.49 14.61
C ALA A 97 -20.83 -14.03 15.94
N SER A 98 -20.38 -12.92 16.53
CA SER A 98 -21.00 -12.37 17.74
C SER A 98 -22.43 -11.87 17.52
N VAL A 99 -22.72 -11.28 16.36
CA VAL A 99 -24.06 -10.73 16.05
C VAL A 99 -25.01 -11.78 15.50
N ILE A 100 -24.52 -12.70 14.64
CA ILE A 100 -25.38 -13.63 13.88
C ILE A 100 -25.31 -15.07 14.45
N GLY A 101 -24.43 -15.32 15.41
CA GLY A 101 -24.18 -16.63 15.99
C GLY A 101 -23.25 -17.51 15.13
N PRO A 102 -22.79 -18.65 15.68
CA PRO A 102 -21.93 -19.61 14.98
C PRO A 102 -22.64 -20.23 13.77
N GLU A 103 -21.88 -20.59 12.73
CA GLU A 103 -22.44 -21.30 11.58
C GLU A 103 -22.85 -22.73 11.96
N HIS A 104 -24.02 -23.16 11.49
CA HIS A 104 -24.52 -24.51 11.68
C HIS A 104 -24.46 -25.30 10.36
N PRO A 105 -24.21 -26.62 10.41
CA PRO A 105 -24.20 -27.46 9.22
C PRO A 105 -25.51 -27.32 8.45
N GLY A 106 -25.43 -26.95 7.16
CA GLY A 106 -26.58 -26.76 6.28
C GLY A 106 -27.05 -25.31 6.09
N ARG A 107 -26.53 -24.35 6.86
CA ARG A 107 -26.80 -22.92 6.67
C ARG A 107 -25.58 -22.23 6.04
N VAL A 108 -25.44 -22.34 4.73
CA VAL A 108 -24.37 -21.67 3.98
C VAL A 108 -24.71 -20.18 3.85
N ARG A 109 -23.87 -19.30 4.40
CA ARG A 109 -23.94 -17.86 4.14
C ARG A 109 -23.34 -17.58 2.76
N LEU A 110 -24.15 -17.13 1.80
CA LEU A 110 -23.64 -16.64 0.52
C LEU A 110 -23.06 -15.24 0.73
N TYR A 111 -21.73 -15.16 0.85
CA TYR A 111 -21.03 -13.87 0.81
C TYR A 111 -20.93 -13.43 -0.66
N GLY A 112 -21.43 -12.23 -0.97
CA GLY A 112 -21.31 -11.61 -2.30
C GLY A 112 -19.85 -11.47 -2.76
N ARG A 113 -19.66 -11.09 -4.03
CA ARG A 113 -18.43 -11.14 -4.84
C ARG A 113 -17.11 -10.79 -4.11
N ARG A 114 -16.55 -11.76 -3.39
CA ARG A 114 -15.12 -12.08 -3.19
C ARG A 114 -15.02 -13.49 -2.57
N VAL A 115 -14.13 -14.29 -3.12
CA VAL A 115 -13.90 -15.71 -2.81
C VAL A 115 -13.55 -15.88 -1.33
N THR A 116 -14.33 -16.67 -0.59
CA THR A 116 -13.91 -17.22 0.70
C THR A 116 -12.83 -18.27 0.47
N LYS A 117 -11.76 -18.24 1.27
CA LYS A 117 -10.74 -19.28 1.29
C LYS A 117 -11.37 -20.55 1.87
N THR A 118 -11.67 -21.53 1.03
CA THR A 118 -11.74 -22.93 1.48
C THR A 118 -10.30 -23.38 1.75
N LEU A 119 -10.00 -23.71 3.01
CA LEU A 119 -8.94 -24.66 3.31
C LEU A 119 -9.55 -26.05 3.17
N LEU A 120 -9.26 -26.72 2.06
CA LEU A 120 -9.21 -28.18 1.92
C LEU A 120 -8.30 -28.50 0.73
#